data_AF-U2RPR1-F1
#
_entry.id   AF-U2RPR1-F1
#
_cell.length_a   1.000
_cell.length_b   1.000
_cell.length_c   1.000
_cell.angle_alpha   90.00
_cell.angle_beta   90.00
_cell.angle_gamma   90.00
#
_symmetry.space_group_name_H-M   'P 1'
#
loop_
_entity.id
_entity.type
_entity.pdbx_description
1 polymer ?
#
loop_
_entity_poly.entity_id
_entity_poly.type
_entity_poly.pdbx_seq_one_letter_code
_entity_poly.pdbx_strand_id
1 'polypeptide(L)' 'LPDGVEATASVAPGDSISHAVASLDWLPGEVVVVGSSRLAQQSRLFLGTTAATMLRELPVPMIVVPRAGH' A
#
# COMPACT_ATOMS: atom_id res chain seq x y z
N LEU A 1 7.34 -14.09 -6.17
CA LEU A 1 6.21 -13.75 -7.07
C LEU A 1 6.05 -14.90 -8.05
N PRO A 2 4.90 -15.05 -8.73
CA PRO A 2 4.76 -16.04 -9.81
C PRO A 2 5.87 -15.88 -10.85
N ASP A 3 6.20 -16.97 -11.54
CA ASP A 3 7.19 -16.94 -12.61
C ASP A 3 6.80 -15.93 -13.70
N GLY A 4 7.77 -15.14 -14.18
CA GLY A 4 7.54 -14.11 -15.18
C GLY A 4 7.03 -12.76 -14.66
N VAL A 5 6.88 -12.58 -13.34
CA VAL A 5 6.55 -11.29 -12.74
C VAL A 5 7.83 -10.56 -12.32
N GLU A 6 8.09 -9.41 -12.93
CA GLU A 6 9.18 -8.52 -12.53
C GLU A 6 8.82 -7.75 -11.26
N ALA A 7 9.83 -7.52 -10.40
CA ALA A 7 9.69 -6.71 -9.21
C ALA A 7 10.86 -5.74 -9.08
N THR A 8 10.51 -4.49 -8.81
CA THR A 8 11.46 -3.41 -8.54
C THR A 8 11.17 -2.82 -7.16
N ALA A 9 12.21 -2.33 -6.50
CA ALA A 9 12.08 -1.59 -5.25
C ALA A 9 12.54 -0.16 -5.47
N SER A 10 11.74 0.81 -5.02
CA SER A 10 12.07 2.23 -5.01
C SER A 10 11.99 2.78 -3.59
N VAL A 11 12.76 3.84 -3.33
CA VAL A 11 12.71 4.58 -2.07
C VAL A 11 12.33 6.02 -2.41
N ALA A 12 11.22 6.49 -1.84
CA ALA A 12 10.78 7.87 -1.97
C ALA A 12 11.17 8.67 -0.72
N PRO A 13 11.92 9.78 -0.86
CA PRO A 13 12.24 10.66 0.25
C PRO A 13 11.05 11.55 0.61
N GLY A 14 10.98 11.98 1.87
CA GLY A 14 10.01 12.96 2.33
C GLY A 14 10.00 13.08 3.86
N ASP A 15 9.70 14.29 4.35
CA ASP A 15 9.59 14.58 5.80
C ASP A 15 8.28 14.05 6.41
N SER A 16 7.38 13.53 5.58
CA SER A 16 6.15 12.86 5.96
C SER A 16 5.77 11.78 4.94
N ILE A 17 4.90 10.86 5.35
CA ILE A 17 4.33 9.84 4.44
C ILE A 17 3.61 10.49 3.26
N SER A 18 2.85 11.58 3.49
CA SER A 18 2.17 12.31 2.43
C SER A 18 3.15 12.85 1.40
N HIS A 19 4.26 13.45 1.86
CA HIS A 19 5.27 14.00 0.95
C HIS A 19 6.00 12.90 0.15
N ALA A 20 6.32 11.78 0.81
CA ALA A 20 6.95 10.64 0.14
C ALA A 20 6.04 9.95 -0.88
N VAL A 21 4.73 9.85 -0.62
CA VAL A 21 3.77 9.28 -1.58
C VAL A 21 3.58 10.19 -2.79
N ALA A 22 3.55 11.50 -2.57
CA ALA A 22 3.39 12.50 -3.61
C ALA A 22 4.63 12.63 -4.52
N SER A 23 5.81 12.19 -4.07
CA SER A 23 7.05 12.22 -4.87
C SER A 23 7.25 11.00 -5.76
N LEU A 24 6.32 10.04 -5.73
CA LEU A 24 6.32 8.89 -6.62
C LEU A 24 5.68 9.24 -7.98
N ASP A 25 6.30 8.80 -9.07
CA ASP A 25 5.80 8.97 -10.43
C ASP A 25 4.72 7.92 -10.77
N TRP A 26 3.49 8.14 -10.29
CA TRP A 26 2.36 7.25 -10.53
C TRP A 26 1.95 7.23 -12.01
N LEU A 27 1.78 6.04 -12.58
CA LEU A 27 1.28 5.86 -13.94
C LEU A 27 -0.26 5.73 -13.95
N PRO A 28 -0.93 6.17 -15.03
CA PRO A 28 -2.37 5.95 -15.20
C PRO A 28 -2.72 4.46 -15.14
N GLY A 29 -3.68 4.12 -14.28
CA GLY A 29 -4.17 2.74 -14.12
C GLY A 29 -3.40 1.89 -13.10
N GLU A 30 -2.41 2.46 -12.41
CA GLU A 30 -1.76 1.78 -11.29
C GLU A 30 -2.70 1.62 -10.09
N VAL A 31 -2.35 0.66 -9.21
CA VAL A 31 -3.04 0.41 -7.96
C VAL A 31 -2.04 0.16 -6.85
N VAL A 32 -2.39 0.57 -5.64
CA VAL A 32 -1.63 0.22 -4.44
C VAL A 32 -2.27 -0.98 -3.78
N VAL A 33 -1.47 -2.00 -3.50
CA VAL A 33 -1.90 -3.17 -2.74
C VAL A 33 -1.23 -3.16 -1.38
N VAL A 34 -2.03 -3.15 -0.31
CA VAL A 34 -1.55 -3.25 1.07
C VAL A 34 -2.10 -4.48 1.75
N GLY A 35 -1.24 -5.22 2.44
CA GLY A 35 -1.68 -6.28 3.33
C GLY A 35 -2.37 -5.69 4.57
N SER A 36 -3.47 -6.31 5.01
CA SER A 36 -4.12 -5.97 6.28
C SER A 36 -3.10 -6.10 7.42
N SER A 37 -3.09 -5.12 8.33
CA SER A 37 -2.16 -5.11 9.45
C SER A 37 -2.43 -6.26 10.43
N ARG A 38 -1.39 -6.64 11.18
CA ARG A 38 -1.42 -7.72 12.18
C ARG A 38 -2.40 -7.47 13.34
N LEU A 39 -2.89 -6.24 13.50
CA LEU A 39 -3.91 -5.89 14.49
C LEU A 39 -5.33 -6.30 14.06
N ALA A 40 -5.50 -6.74 12.80
CA ALA A 40 -6.76 -7.28 12.31
C ALA A 40 -7.23 -8.47 13.15
N GLN A 41 -8.48 -8.40 13.60
CA GLN A 41 -9.20 -9.53 14.19
C GLN A 41 -9.64 -10.49 13.08
N GLN A 42 -9.97 -11.73 13.45
CA GLN A 42 -10.49 -12.72 12.50
C GLN A 42 -11.70 -12.16 11.74
N SER A 43 -11.71 -12.38 10.42
CA SER A 43 -12.77 -11.91 9.50
C SER A 43 -12.95 -10.38 9.44
N ARG A 44 -11.97 -9.58 9.87
CA ARG A 44 -11.99 -8.12 9.76
C ARG A 44 -10.73 -7.61 9.08
N LEU A 45 -10.89 -6.57 8.28
CA LEU A 45 -9.75 -5.81 7.76
C LEU A 45 -9.29 -4.81 8.82
N PHE A 46 -7.98 -4.57 8.90
CA PHE A 46 -7.42 -3.47 9.66
C PHE A 46 -6.34 -2.76 8.85
N LEU A 47 -6.53 -1.45 8.68
CA LEU A 47 -5.57 -0.58 8.01
C LEU A 47 -4.72 0.11 9.08
N GLY A 48 -3.40 -0.16 9.06
CA GLY A 48 -2.47 0.52 9.96
C GLY A 48 -2.42 2.03 9.70
N THR A 49 -1.93 2.81 10.67
CA THR A 49 -1.85 4.27 10.57
C THR A 49 -1.08 4.74 9.33
N THR A 50 0.04 4.11 9.00
CA THR A 50 0.81 4.42 7.78
C THR A 50 -0.02 4.29 6.52
N ALA A 51 -0.70 3.15 6.33
CA ALA A 51 -1.51 2.91 5.14
C ALA A 51 -2.78 3.79 5.12
N ALA A 52 -3.34 4.10 6.29
CA ALA A 52 -4.45 5.05 6.42
C ALA A 52 -4.05 6.49 6.05
N THR A 53 -2.82 6.90 6.37
CA THR A 53 -2.27 8.18 5.89
C THR A 53 -2.09 8.15 4.38
N MET A 54 -1.47 7.10 3.83
CA MET A 54 -1.30 6.95 2.37
C MET A 54 -2.63 7.02 1.62
N LEU A 55 -3.69 6.38 2.15
CA LEU A 55 -5.02 6.36 1.53
C LEU A 55 -5.60 7.76 1.26
N ARG A 56 -5.23 8.78 2.06
CA ARG A 56 -5.72 10.15 1.87
C ARG A 56 -5.01 10.90 0.74
N GLU A 57 -3.84 10.42 0.34
CA GLU A 57 -2.89 11.15 -0.51
C GLU A 57 -2.71 10.49 -1.87
N LEU A 58 -3.01 9.18 -1.97
CA LEU A 58 -2.79 8.43 -3.19
C LEU A 58 -3.66 8.96 -4.34
N PRO A 59 -3.07 9.23 -5.52
CA PRO A 59 -3.84 9.57 -6.71
C PRO A 59 -4.45 8.34 -7.40
N VAL A 60 -4.14 7.14 -6.90
CA VAL A 60 -4.56 5.85 -7.45
C VAL A 60 -5.37 5.02 -6.44
N PRO A 61 -6.19 4.05 -6.91
CA PRO A 61 -6.93 3.17 -6.01
C PRO A 61 -6.03 2.35 -5.07
N MET A 62 -6.46 2.19 -3.82
CA MET A 62 -5.84 1.27 -2.86
C MET A 62 -6.73 0.04 -2.63
N ILE A 63 -6.13 -1.14 -2.71
CA ILE A 63 -6.74 -2.43 -2.39
C ILE A 63 -6.12 -2.96 -1.09
N VAL A 64 -6.96 -3.25 -0.10
CA VAL A 64 -6.54 -3.88 1.16
C VAL A 64 -6.82 -5.38 1.10
N VAL A 65 -5.76 -6.18 1.14
CA VAL A 65 -5.88 -7.64 1.05
C VAL A 65 -5.93 -8.23 2.46
N PRO A 66 -6.92 -9.08 2.79
CA PRO A 66 -6.94 -9.79 4.06
C PRO A 66 -5.65 -10.56 4.28
N ARG A 67 -5.22 -10.66 5.55
CA ARG A 67 -4.16 -11.59 5.88
C ARG A 67 -4.69 -13.01 5.69
N ALA A 68 -3.99 -13.84 4.91
CA ALA A 68 -4.28 -15.27 4.86
C ALA A 68 -4.10 -15.83 6.28
N GLY A 69 -5.20 -16.28 6.88
CA GLY A 69 -5.15 -17.05 8.13
C GLY A 69 -4.34 -18.31 7.87
N HIS A 70 -3.44 -18.64 8.79
CA HIS A 70 -2.95 -20.02 8.90
C HIS A 70 -3.96 -20.77 9.75
#